data_AF-A0A8S8YCD9-F1
#
_entry.id   AF-A0A8S8YCD9-F1
#
_cell.length_a   1.000
_cell.length_b   1.000
_cell.length_c   1.000
_cell.angle_alpha   90.00
_cell.angle_beta   90.00
_cell.angle_gamma   90.00
#
_symmetry.space_group_name_H-M   'P 1'
#
loop_
_entity.id
_entity.type
_entity.pdbx_description
1 polymer ?
#
loop_
_entity_poly.entity_id
_entity_poly.type
_entity_poly.pdbx_seq_one_letter_code
_entity_poly.pdbx_strand_id
1 'polypeptide(L)'
;MWDTCTSVPGNDHFRVVMTHNANGFALIGRTSLEVYDQIVYTSEIDPPTGETVSKPMVVTGTLQDELGTAITNRLVRVNYEMVNGQSGPVACLNDVTNSDGKFAITCPLTGVLAGKAKVTVTYSSFDNNDAYRYENKTVQTEFAVFSNSTLAITEVGPFRSSVESYTLQNGSTYPVLYLKESFHVDARLLQANGATVGGKCLNIYLDPEENVRPISTIRTSDLDGTIEWFSGDPDQNPSLKGVETTGGKLEGFRTLRVAFEPDRNVPGGCDKDISNVLNGSSMDLTVLVRSRIDLQVLESWSKVGDNGVDEGDEVYGQVALLRDRINVAVENEEITFARQYWSTEENGWVTEGRNRSITNEQGRAEFTWTYTGKTCAGEPCDGNWRIIAYYAGSVYFAESTDNITHEVTYLEAVEASSDGFFSTSVLLSLSVILVALLIAGALIYERSRSRRQVDQLRGLISTMAWQLETSNEYIAAIFEGYKSLVKHFRKYGFMKKVFETTREFETAVRAAFSMVPSDQLDDFLTIFEEARYSDHTIDASHRDRALGTLGAIQGSLTRALGEEAVETSVRKEVVNLYDKQTKAGEFVAADGSVRQAGQDDGQDGSGFSI
;
A
#
# COMPACT_ATOMS: atom_id res chain seq x y z
N MET A 1 16.41 -83.63 -42.11
CA MET A 1 17.88 -83.70 -42.00
C MET A 1 18.36 -82.27 -41.95
N TRP A 2 18.51 -81.70 -40.74
CA TRP A 2 18.52 -80.24 -40.51
C TRP A 2 19.85 -79.69 -39.99
N ASP A 3 20.93 -80.48 -40.03
CA ASP A 3 22.26 -80.01 -39.68
C ASP A 3 23.33 -80.68 -40.53
N THR A 4 23.95 -79.91 -41.42
CA THR A 4 25.04 -80.31 -42.33
C THR A 4 26.36 -80.55 -41.59
N CYS A 5 26.45 -80.22 -40.30
CA CYS A 5 27.64 -80.45 -39.46
C CYS A 5 27.71 -81.86 -38.85
N THR A 6 26.65 -82.67 -38.95
CA THR A 6 26.58 -84.02 -38.38
C THR A 6 27.49 -85.05 -39.07
N SER A 7 28.00 -84.72 -40.26
CA SER A 7 28.82 -85.62 -41.09
C SER A 7 30.33 -85.35 -41.02
N VAL A 8 30.80 -84.39 -40.22
CA VAL A 8 32.23 -84.03 -40.12
C VAL A 8 32.85 -84.68 -38.87
N PRO A 9 33.73 -85.70 -39.03
CA PRO A 9 34.37 -86.36 -37.90
C PRO A 9 35.33 -85.41 -37.17
N GLY A 10 35.21 -85.29 -35.84
CA GLY A 10 36.11 -84.49 -34.98
C GLY A 10 35.66 -83.05 -34.69
N ASN A 11 34.44 -82.66 -35.07
CA ASN A 11 33.89 -81.33 -34.79
C ASN A 11 33.25 -81.23 -33.38
N ASP A 12 34.01 -81.54 -32.34
CA ASP A 12 33.55 -81.45 -30.94
C ASP A 12 33.71 -80.03 -30.37
N HIS A 13 34.36 -79.13 -31.11
CA HIS A 13 34.78 -77.81 -30.66
C HIS A 13 33.63 -76.80 -30.49
N PHE A 14 32.52 -76.98 -31.20
CA PHE A 14 31.31 -76.13 -31.12
C PHE A 14 30.13 -76.86 -30.47
N ARG A 15 30.37 -78.05 -29.89
CA ARG A 15 29.31 -78.90 -29.36
C ARG A 15 29.27 -78.80 -27.84
N VAL A 16 28.43 -77.90 -27.33
CA VAL A 16 28.10 -77.89 -25.91
C VAL A 16 27.10 -79.02 -25.64
N VAL A 17 27.59 -80.13 -25.09
CA VAL A 17 26.73 -81.22 -24.60
C VAL A 17 26.17 -80.80 -23.25
N MET A 18 24.89 -80.46 -23.20
CA MET A 18 24.20 -80.15 -21.95
C MET A 18 24.02 -81.45 -21.16
N THR A 19 24.81 -81.62 -20.09
CA THR A 19 24.76 -82.80 -19.24
C THR A 19 23.47 -82.82 -18.42
N HIS A 20 22.67 -83.88 -18.56
CA HIS A 20 21.46 -84.09 -17.76
C HIS A 20 21.87 -84.48 -16.32
N ASN A 21 21.89 -83.52 -15.40
CA ASN A 21 21.83 -83.80 -13.97
C ASN A 21 20.35 -84.01 -13.57
N ALA A 22 20.08 -84.48 -12.34
CA ALA A 22 18.74 -84.88 -11.87
C ALA A 22 17.63 -83.81 -12.02
N ASN A 23 17.99 -82.56 -12.31
CA ASN A 23 17.09 -81.41 -12.46
C ASN A 23 16.93 -80.92 -13.92
N GLY A 24 17.57 -81.56 -14.90
CA GLY A 24 17.52 -81.17 -16.32
C GLY A 24 18.30 -79.87 -16.64
N PHE A 25 18.24 -79.45 -17.91
CA PHE A 25 18.77 -78.15 -18.36
C PHE A 25 17.63 -77.30 -18.92
N ALA A 26 17.73 -75.97 -18.76
CA ALA A 26 16.76 -75.02 -19.29
C ALA A 26 17.48 -73.91 -20.06
N LEU A 27 16.91 -73.50 -21.20
CA LEU A 27 17.30 -72.29 -21.91
C LEU A 27 16.43 -71.16 -21.39
N ILE A 28 17.05 -70.19 -20.74
CA ILE A 28 16.35 -69.03 -20.17
C ILE A 28 16.50 -67.88 -21.18
N GLY A 29 15.38 -67.42 -21.73
CA GLY A 29 15.33 -66.29 -22.62
C GLY A 29 15.44 -64.97 -21.86
N ARG A 30 16.13 -63.99 -22.44
CA ARG A 30 16.14 -62.63 -21.89
C ARG A 30 14.79 -61.96 -22.11
N THR A 31 14.37 -61.19 -21.12
CA THR A 31 13.14 -60.39 -21.21
C THR A 31 13.45 -58.94 -21.53
N SER A 32 12.65 -58.38 -22.42
CA SER A 32 12.60 -56.96 -22.74
C SER A 32 11.40 -56.35 -22.03
N LEU A 33 11.67 -55.42 -21.11
CA LEU A 33 10.64 -54.64 -20.42
C LEU A 33 10.85 -53.18 -20.82
N GLU A 34 9.85 -52.61 -21.51
CA GLU A 34 9.85 -51.21 -21.91
C GLU A 34 8.72 -50.49 -21.20
N VAL A 35 9.01 -49.33 -20.63
CA VAL A 35 8.03 -48.47 -19.96
C VAL A 35 7.89 -47.21 -20.80
N TYR A 36 6.65 -46.86 -21.15
CA TYR A 36 6.39 -45.67 -21.95
C TYR A 36 6.48 -44.42 -21.08
N ASP A 37 7.19 -43.40 -21.58
CA ASP A 37 7.25 -42.10 -20.93
C ASP A 37 5.91 -41.37 -21.02
N GLN A 38 5.54 -40.68 -19.95
CA GLN A 38 4.26 -39.99 -19.87
C GLN A 38 4.28 -38.80 -18.91
N ILE A 39 3.48 -37.80 -19.27
CA ILE A 39 3.13 -36.69 -18.39
C ILE A 39 1.88 -37.09 -17.61
N VAL A 40 1.98 -37.07 -16.28
CA VAL A 40 0.90 -37.50 -15.38
C VAL A 40 0.18 -36.28 -14.83
N TYR A 41 -1.13 -36.23 -14.99
CA TYR A 41 -1.98 -35.24 -14.32
C TYR A 41 -2.70 -35.92 -13.16
N THR A 42 -2.53 -35.40 -11.95
CA THR A 42 -3.24 -35.92 -10.76
C THR A 42 -4.70 -35.47 -10.71
N SER A 43 -5.11 -34.62 -11.65
CA SER A 43 -6.45 -34.03 -11.65
C SER A 43 -6.90 -33.66 -13.07
N GLU A 44 -8.21 -33.69 -13.27
CA GLU A 44 -8.88 -33.22 -14.48
C GLU A 44 -10.07 -32.33 -14.10
N ILE A 45 -10.47 -31.44 -15.01
CA ILE A 45 -11.66 -30.61 -14.83
C ILE A 45 -12.84 -31.41 -15.39
N ASP A 46 -13.85 -31.65 -14.55
CA ASP A 46 -15.07 -32.32 -14.96
C ASP A 46 -15.88 -31.37 -15.88
N PRO A 47 -16.07 -31.68 -17.18
CA PRO A 47 -16.67 -30.77 -18.15
C PRO A 47 -18.07 -30.20 -17.81
N PRO A 48 -18.99 -30.92 -17.17
CA PRO A 48 -20.31 -30.42 -16.80
C PRO A 48 -20.32 -29.55 -15.54
N THR A 49 -19.45 -29.83 -14.55
CA THR A 49 -19.46 -29.14 -13.24
C THR A 49 -18.40 -28.04 -13.16
N GLY A 50 -17.34 -28.12 -13.97
CA GLY A 50 -16.17 -27.25 -13.85
C GLY A 50 -15.32 -27.54 -12.61
N GLU A 51 -15.67 -28.56 -11.83
CA GLU A 51 -14.94 -28.93 -10.62
C GLU A 51 -13.70 -29.74 -10.97
N THR A 52 -12.67 -29.63 -10.12
CA THR A 52 -11.44 -30.38 -10.31
C THR A 52 -11.55 -31.73 -9.60
N VAL A 53 -11.43 -32.82 -10.36
CA VAL A 53 -11.55 -34.21 -9.88
C VAL A 53 -10.18 -34.88 -9.90
N SER A 54 -9.87 -35.68 -8.88
CA SER A 54 -8.61 -36.43 -8.77
C SER A 54 -8.55 -37.60 -9.75
N LYS A 55 -7.38 -37.82 -10.34
CA LYS A 55 -7.11 -38.86 -11.33
C LYS A 55 -5.92 -39.72 -10.91
N PRO A 56 -6.00 -41.07 -11.03
CA PRO A 56 -4.86 -41.94 -10.75
C PRO A 56 -3.81 -41.88 -11.88
N MET A 57 -2.58 -42.24 -11.56
CA MET A 57 -1.53 -42.46 -12.56
C MET A 57 -1.73 -43.84 -13.19
N VAL A 58 -1.56 -43.96 -14.50
CA VAL A 58 -1.64 -45.27 -15.19
C VAL A 58 -0.30 -45.53 -15.87
N VAL A 59 0.48 -46.48 -15.37
CA VAL A 59 1.79 -46.83 -15.92
C VAL A 59 1.63 -47.84 -17.05
N THR A 60 2.06 -47.47 -18.25
CA THR A 60 1.94 -48.30 -19.45
C THR A 60 3.29 -48.75 -19.98
N GLY A 61 3.32 -49.91 -20.63
CA GLY A 61 4.54 -50.45 -21.22
C GLY A 61 4.32 -51.79 -21.92
N THR A 62 5.42 -52.40 -22.35
CA THR A 62 5.43 -53.72 -22.98
C THR A 62 6.40 -54.68 -22.34
N LEU A 63 6.04 -55.96 -22.37
CA LEU A 63 6.85 -57.09 -21.97
C LEU A 63 6.97 -58.07 -23.14
N GLN A 64 8.19 -58.26 -23.61
CA GLN A 64 8.52 -59.12 -24.75
C GLN A 64 9.73 -60.00 -24.42
N ASP A 65 9.92 -61.07 -25.18
CA ASP A 65 11.16 -61.83 -25.17
C ASP A 65 12.25 -61.16 -26.04
N GLU A 66 13.45 -61.74 -26.04
CA GLU A 66 14.58 -61.27 -26.84
C GLU A 66 14.39 -61.32 -28.36
N LEU A 67 13.35 -62.03 -28.84
CA LEU A 67 12.98 -62.16 -30.25
C LEU A 67 11.81 -61.24 -30.63
N GLY A 68 11.29 -60.44 -29.69
CA GLY A 68 10.15 -59.54 -29.89
C GLY A 68 8.79 -60.23 -29.77
N THR A 69 8.73 -61.47 -29.28
CA THR A 69 7.47 -62.16 -29.01
C THR A 69 6.82 -61.58 -27.75
N ALA A 70 5.54 -61.25 -27.83
CA ALA A 70 4.76 -60.77 -26.70
C ALA A 70 4.69 -61.81 -25.57
N ILE A 71 5.08 -61.40 -24.36
CA ILE A 71 4.89 -62.22 -23.15
C ILE A 71 3.55 -61.85 -22.54
N THR A 72 2.55 -62.72 -22.74
CA THR A 72 1.14 -62.46 -22.39
C THR A 72 0.73 -63.08 -21.05
N ASN A 73 -0.30 -62.52 -20.42
CA ASN A 73 -0.87 -63.00 -19.14
C ASN A 73 0.19 -63.21 -18.05
N ARG A 74 1.08 -62.22 -17.87
CA ARG A 74 2.10 -62.19 -16.83
C ARG A 74 1.93 -60.99 -15.92
N LEU A 75 2.05 -61.24 -14.63
CA LEU A 75 2.02 -60.24 -13.57
C LEU A 75 3.25 -59.33 -13.69
N VAL A 76 2.99 -58.03 -13.75
CA VAL A 76 4.00 -56.97 -13.66
C VAL A 76 3.71 -56.17 -12.39
N ARG A 77 4.75 -55.90 -11.58
CA ARG A 77 4.62 -55.08 -10.38
C ARG A 77 5.15 -53.68 -10.64
N VAL A 78 4.40 -52.67 -10.20
CA VAL A 78 4.80 -51.27 -10.29
C VAL A 78 4.79 -50.67 -8.90
N ASN A 79 5.89 -50.05 -8.53
CA ASN A 79 6.01 -49.22 -7.34
C ASN A 79 6.47 -47.82 -7.75
N TYR A 80 6.03 -46.79 -7.06
CA TYR A 80 6.53 -45.43 -7.28
C TYR A 80 6.93 -44.75 -5.97
N GLU A 81 7.84 -43.80 -6.05
CA GLU A 81 8.32 -42.99 -4.93
C GLU A 81 8.52 -41.55 -5.41
N MET A 82 8.08 -40.56 -4.64
CA MET A 82 8.30 -39.16 -5.01
C MET A 82 9.75 -38.76 -4.78
N VAL A 83 10.38 -38.12 -5.76
CA VAL A 83 11.73 -37.59 -5.61
C VAL A 83 11.70 -36.47 -4.57
N ASN A 84 12.48 -36.62 -3.49
CA ASN A 84 12.48 -35.78 -2.28
C ASN A 84 11.22 -35.89 -1.40
N GLY A 85 10.35 -36.87 -1.63
CA GLY A 85 9.22 -37.16 -0.75
C GLY A 85 9.67 -37.77 0.58
N GLN A 86 8.95 -37.47 1.66
CA GLN A 86 9.15 -38.11 2.97
C GLN A 86 8.48 -39.50 3.06
N SER A 87 7.68 -39.86 2.05
CA SER A 87 6.98 -41.14 1.97
C SER A 87 7.80 -42.17 1.19
N GLY A 88 7.90 -43.38 1.74
CA GLY A 88 8.54 -44.52 1.06
C GLY A 88 7.76 -45.01 -0.17
N PRO A 89 8.28 -46.05 -0.85
CA PRO A 89 7.69 -46.53 -2.10
C PRO A 89 6.25 -47.05 -1.92
N VAL A 90 5.35 -46.57 -2.77
CA VAL A 90 3.94 -46.96 -2.83
C VAL A 90 3.74 -48.00 -3.91
N ALA A 91 3.07 -49.11 -3.57
CA ALA A 91 2.72 -50.16 -4.51
C ALA A 91 1.44 -49.83 -5.28
N CYS A 92 1.46 -50.02 -6.60
CA CYS A 92 0.30 -49.86 -7.46
C CYS A 92 -0.58 -51.11 -7.47
N LEU A 93 -1.74 -51.03 -8.14
CA LEU A 93 -2.61 -52.18 -8.32
C LEU A 93 -1.92 -53.22 -9.22
N ASN A 94 -1.98 -54.48 -8.81
CA ASN A 94 -1.43 -55.57 -9.62
C ASN A 94 -2.29 -55.77 -10.87
N ASP A 95 -1.65 -55.86 -12.03
CA ASP A 95 -2.30 -56.23 -13.28
C ASP A 95 -1.37 -57.11 -14.14
N VAL A 96 -1.95 -57.74 -15.16
CA VAL A 96 -1.26 -58.64 -16.08
C VAL A 96 -1.16 -58.06 -17.48
N THR A 97 -0.15 -58.50 -18.23
CA THR A 97 0.01 -58.16 -19.65
C THR A 97 -1.13 -58.76 -20.50
N ASN A 98 -1.62 -58.01 -21.49
CA ASN A 98 -2.65 -58.45 -22.44
C ASN A 98 -2.10 -59.41 -23.54
N SER A 99 -2.89 -59.71 -24.56
CA SER A 99 -2.53 -60.59 -25.70
C SER A 99 -1.37 -60.07 -26.55
N ASP A 100 -1.07 -58.77 -26.48
CA ASP A 100 0.02 -58.13 -27.20
C ASP A 100 1.25 -57.89 -26.30
N GLY A 101 1.24 -58.43 -25.07
CA GLY A 101 2.31 -58.22 -24.10
C GLY A 101 2.34 -56.82 -23.51
N LYS A 102 1.28 -56.01 -23.68
CA LYS A 102 1.16 -54.66 -23.12
C LYS A 102 0.53 -54.71 -21.74
N PHE A 103 0.96 -53.82 -20.84
CA PHE A 103 0.35 -53.65 -19.51
C PHE A 103 -0.09 -52.20 -19.29
N ALA A 104 -1.10 -52.00 -18.45
CA ALA A 104 -1.60 -50.70 -18.02
C ALA A 104 -1.98 -50.77 -16.53
N ILE A 105 -1.05 -50.35 -15.67
CA ILE A 105 -1.16 -50.53 -14.22
C ILE A 105 -1.56 -49.22 -13.55
N THR A 106 -2.69 -49.25 -12.82
CA THR A 106 -3.22 -48.08 -12.11
C THR A 106 -2.54 -47.91 -10.74
N CYS A 107 -2.00 -46.72 -10.52
CA CYS A 107 -1.33 -46.29 -9.30
C CYS A 107 -2.16 -45.20 -8.60
N PRO A 108 -2.61 -45.42 -7.35
CA PRO A 108 -3.34 -44.42 -6.60
C PRO A 108 -2.43 -43.23 -6.27
N LEU A 109 -2.93 -42.00 -6.41
CA LEU A 109 -2.21 -40.74 -6.15
C LEU A 109 -2.79 -39.90 -5.00
N THR A 110 -3.55 -40.52 -4.11
CA THR A 110 -4.18 -39.82 -2.98
C THR A 110 -3.12 -39.33 -1.99
N GLY A 111 -3.11 -38.03 -1.69
CA GLY A 111 -2.16 -37.44 -0.75
C GLY A 111 -0.72 -37.31 -1.27
N VAL A 112 -0.51 -37.47 -2.58
CA VAL A 112 0.82 -37.37 -3.22
C VAL A 112 1.06 -35.95 -3.72
N LEU A 113 2.23 -35.38 -3.39
CA LEU A 113 2.62 -34.05 -3.85
C LEU A 113 2.92 -34.02 -5.35
N ALA A 114 2.64 -32.89 -6.01
CA ALA A 114 3.10 -32.67 -7.39
C ALA A 114 4.62 -32.59 -7.45
N GLY A 115 5.24 -33.08 -8.52
CA GLY A 115 6.71 -33.16 -8.62
C GLY A 115 7.19 -34.23 -9.59
N LYS A 116 8.34 -34.82 -9.29
CA LYS A 116 8.88 -35.97 -10.04
C LYS A 116 8.63 -37.25 -9.27
N ALA A 117 8.05 -38.26 -9.92
CA ALA A 117 7.85 -39.59 -9.36
C ALA A 117 8.83 -40.58 -9.99
N LYS A 118 9.65 -41.25 -9.17
CA LYS A 118 10.48 -42.37 -9.59
C LYS A 118 9.65 -43.64 -9.60
N VAL A 119 9.40 -44.18 -10.79
CA VAL A 119 8.60 -45.38 -11.01
C VAL A 119 9.53 -46.57 -11.27
N THR A 120 9.33 -47.63 -10.50
CA THR A 120 10.04 -48.91 -10.63
C THR A 120 9.07 -49.99 -11.10
N VAL A 121 9.28 -50.49 -12.31
CA VAL A 121 8.50 -51.57 -12.91
C VAL A 121 9.32 -52.84 -12.86
N THR A 122 8.75 -53.93 -12.33
CA THR A 122 9.44 -55.20 -12.13
C THR A 122 8.62 -56.35 -12.70
N TYR A 123 9.24 -57.10 -13.60
CA TYR A 123 8.85 -58.44 -13.98
C TYR A 123 9.70 -59.46 -13.22
N SER A 124 9.03 -60.39 -12.54
CA SER A 124 9.64 -61.47 -11.78
C SER A 124 9.17 -62.80 -12.35
N SER A 125 10.09 -63.60 -12.85
CA SER A 125 9.82 -64.93 -13.38
C SER A 125 9.43 -65.92 -12.28
N PHE A 126 9.87 -65.71 -11.05
CA PHE A 126 9.44 -66.49 -9.89
C PHE A 126 7.96 -66.27 -9.56
N ASP A 127 7.50 -65.01 -9.55
CA ASP A 127 6.10 -64.67 -9.28
C ASP A 127 5.14 -65.17 -10.37
N ASN A 128 5.68 -65.44 -11.57
CA ASN A 128 4.95 -65.83 -12.75
C ASN A 128 5.08 -67.33 -13.11
N ASN A 129 5.75 -68.13 -12.27
CA ASN A 129 6.09 -69.53 -12.57
C ASN A 129 6.86 -69.73 -13.89
N ASP A 130 7.65 -68.73 -14.30
CA ASP A 130 8.48 -68.71 -15.50
C ASP A 130 9.98 -68.85 -15.19
N ALA A 131 10.36 -69.25 -13.97
CA ALA A 131 11.75 -69.28 -13.52
C ALA A 131 12.71 -70.09 -14.42
N TYR A 132 12.18 -71.03 -15.21
CA TYR A 132 12.94 -71.84 -16.17
C TYR A 132 12.78 -71.38 -17.64
N ARG A 133 12.12 -70.25 -17.89
CA ARG A 133 11.82 -69.74 -19.24
C ARG A 133 12.36 -68.34 -19.48
N TYR A 134 12.24 -67.46 -18.48
CA TYR A 134 12.50 -66.03 -18.64
C TYR A 134 13.32 -65.47 -17.47
N GLU A 135 14.22 -64.53 -17.77
CA GLU A 135 14.96 -63.77 -16.76
C GLU A 135 14.11 -62.68 -16.10
N ASN A 136 14.40 -62.37 -14.83
CA ASN A 136 13.83 -61.21 -14.13
C ASN A 136 14.28 -59.91 -14.77
N LYS A 137 13.40 -58.90 -14.82
CA LYS A 137 13.73 -57.58 -15.34
C LYS A 137 13.10 -56.48 -14.50
N THR A 138 13.90 -55.48 -14.15
CA THR A 138 13.46 -54.27 -13.47
C THR A 138 13.90 -53.05 -14.26
N VAL A 139 12.99 -52.08 -14.42
CA VAL A 139 13.22 -50.80 -15.09
C VAL A 139 12.81 -49.68 -14.16
N GLN A 140 13.62 -48.62 -14.10
CA GLN A 140 13.34 -47.40 -13.35
C GLN A 140 13.23 -46.22 -14.31
N THR A 141 12.19 -45.41 -14.17
CA THR A 141 11.96 -44.18 -14.94
C THR A 141 11.42 -43.08 -14.05
N GLU A 142 11.48 -41.83 -14.50
CA GLU A 142 10.92 -40.66 -13.80
C GLU A 142 9.76 -40.08 -14.58
N PHE A 143 8.61 -39.89 -13.93
CA PHE A 143 7.46 -39.18 -14.50
C PHE A 143 7.28 -37.81 -13.87
N ALA A 144 6.95 -36.82 -14.69
CA ALA A 144 6.53 -35.51 -14.22
C ALA A 144 5.05 -35.55 -13.86
N VAL A 145 4.74 -35.22 -12.60
CA VAL A 145 3.42 -35.25 -12.00
C VAL A 145 2.92 -33.83 -11.80
N PHE A 146 1.93 -33.45 -12.60
CA PHE A 146 1.28 -32.14 -12.60
C PHE A 146 -0.05 -32.18 -11.85
N SER A 147 -0.39 -31.09 -11.18
CA SER A 147 -1.62 -30.99 -10.40
C SER A 147 -2.22 -29.61 -10.45
N ASN A 148 -3.55 -29.53 -10.39
CA ASN A 148 -4.23 -28.27 -10.12
C ASN A 148 -4.20 -27.98 -8.62
N SER A 149 -3.97 -26.72 -8.27
CA SER A 149 -4.13 -26.24 -6.90
C SER A 149 -5.55 -25.74 -6.65
N THR A 150 -5.96 -25.75 -5.39
CA THR A 150 -7.21 -25.19 -4.89
C THR A 150 -6.90 -24.33 -3.67
N LEU A 151 -7.44 -23.11 -3.65
CA LEU A 151 -7.33 -22.18 -2.51
C LEU A 151 -8.64 -22.14 -1.75
N ALA A 152 -8.53 -22.14 -0.42
CA ALA A 152 -9.65 -21.96 0.48
C ALA A 152 -9.32 -20.89 1.53
N ILE A 153 -10.04 -19.77 1.52
CA ILE A 153 -10.01 -18.76 2.58
C ILE A 153 -10.84 -19.30 3.75
N THR A 154 -10.23 -19.39 4.92
CA THR A 154 -10.84 -19.99 6.11
C THR A 154 -11.37 -18.93 7.07
N GLU A 155 -10.66 -17.82 7.21
CA GLU A 155 -11.03 -16.74 8.13
C GLU A 155 -10.57 -15.39 7.58
N VAL A 156 -11.42 -14.37 7.77
CA VAL A 156 -11.09 -12.97 7.51
C VAL A 156 -11.77 -12.15 8.58
N GLY A 157 -11.03 -11.22 9.17
CA GLY A 157 -11.60 -10.34 10.18
C GLY A 157 -10.72 -9.13 10.50
N PRO A 158 -11.26 -8.18 11.27
CA PRO A 158 -10.49 -7.01 11.70
C PRO A 158 -9.39 -7.43 12.68
N PHE A 159 -8.34 -6.62 12.80
CA PHE A 159 -7.20 -6.87 13.70
C PHE A 159 -6.59 -8.28 13.52
N ARG A 160 -5.79 -8.75 14.49
CA ARG A 160 -4.96 -9.96 14.33
C ARG A 160 -5.74 -11.27 14.43
N SER A 161 -6.81 -11.31 15.21
CA SER A 161 -7.53 -12.55 15.52
C SER A 161 -8.98 -12.30 15.94
N SER A 162 -9.57 -11.16 15.55
CA SER A 162 -10.97 -10.88 15.81
C SER A 162 -11.76 -11.11 14.54
N VAL A 163 -12.86 -11.84 14.67
CA VAL A 163 -13.79 -12.06 13.56
C VAL A 163 -15.03 -11.22 13.82
N GLU A 164 -15.40 -10.41 12.84
CA GLU A 164 -16.63 -9.63 12.85
C GLU A 164 -17.38 -9.89 11.56
N SER A 165 -18.70 -10.02 11.64
CA SER A 165 -19.55 -10.26 10.49
C SER A 165 -20.83 -9.45 10.55
N TYR A 166 -21.32 -9.01 9.40
CA TYR A 166 -22.57 -8.28 9.25
C TYR A 166 -23.58 -9.10 8.47
N THR A 167 -24.77 -9.29 9.02
CA THR A 167 -25.87 -10.00 8.37
C THR A 167 -26.86 -9.01 7.81
N LEU A 168 -27.05 -9.04 6.49
CA LEU A 168 -28.06 -8.25 5.79
C LEU A 168 -29.47 -8.77 6.10
N GLN A 169 -30.50 -7.95 5.84
CA GLN A 169 -31.90 -8.32 6.05
C GLN A 169 -32.34 -9.57 5.24
N ASN A 170 -31.63 -9.89 4.16
CA ASN A 170 -31.85 -11.07 3.33
C ASN A 170 -31.26 -12.37 3.92
N GLY A 171 -30.57 -12.30 5.07
CA GLY A 171 -29.91 -13.41 5.73
C GLY A 171 -28.48 -13.72 5.27
N SER A 172 -27.93 -12.97 4.29
CA SER A 172 -26.55 -13.12 3.86
C SER A 172 -25.58 -12.48 4.86
N THR A 173 -24.52 -13.21 5.23
CA THR A 173 -23.50 -12.76 6.19
C THR A 173 -22.18 -12.49 5.48
N TYR A 174 -21.56 -11.36 5.79
CA TYR A 174 -20.27 -10.94 5.22
C TYR A 174 -19.28 -10.61 6.34
N PRO A 175 -17.99 -11.01 6.21
CA PRO A 175 -16.95 -10.52 7.09
C PRO A 175 -16.83 -8.99 7.03
N VAL A 176 -16.63 -8.36 8.17
CA VAL A 176 -16.50 -6.91 8.30
C VAL A 176 -15.04 -6.53 8.43
N LEU A 177 -14.59 -5.55 7.66
CA LEU A 177 -13.29 -4.90 7.84
C LEU A 177 -13.49 -3.39 8.02
N TYR A 178 -12.51 -2.72 8.62
CA TYR A 178 -12.57 -1.27 8.86
C TYR A 178 -11.60 -0.50 7.99
N LEU A 179 -12.11 0.56 7.35
CA LEU A 179 -11.32 1.46 6.51
C LEU A 179 -10.15 2.07 7.32
N LYS A 180 -8.95 2.03 6.73
CA LYS A 180 -7.66 2.45 7.35
C LYS A 180 -7.25 1.66 8.60
N GLU A 181 -7.89 0.53 8.89
CA GLU A 181 -7.49 -0.34 10.00
C GLU A 181 -6.88 -1.65 9.51
N SER A 182 -6.10 -2.27 10.40
CA SER A 182 -5.49 -3.58 10.15
C SER A 182 -6.54 -4.70 10.12
N PHE A 183 -6.24 -5.76 9.40
CA PHE A 183 -7.07 -6.95 9.24
C PHE A 183 -6.17 -8.17 9.01
N HIS A 184 -6.72 -9.36 9.20
CA HIS A 184 -6.04 -10.61 8.93
C HIS A 184 -6.79 -11.44 7.89
N VAL A 185 -6.06 -12.36 7.27
CA VAL A 185 -6.55 -13.31 6.28
C VAL A 185 -5.89 -14.65 6.55
N ASP A 186 -6.71 -15.65 6.82
CA ASP A 186 -6.26 -17.03 6.94
C ASP A 186 -6.80 -17.83 5.77
N ALA A 187 -5.92 -18.62 5.16
CA ALA A 187 -6.26 -19.46 4.03
C ALA A 187 -5.37 -20.70 4.00
N ARG A 188 -5.70 -21.61 3.09
CA ARG A 188 -4.88 -22.80 2.83
C ARG A 188 -4.81 -23.10 1.34
N LEU A 189 -3.63 -23.51 0.91
CA LEU A 189 -3.37 -24.01 -0.44
C LEU A 189 -3.34 -25.53 -0.42
N LEU A 190 -4.24 -26.12 -1.20
CA LEU A 190 -4.36 -27.56 -1.36
C LEU A 190 -4.13 -27.93 -2.82
N GLN A 191 -3.85 -29.19 -3.07
CA GLN A 191 -3.98 -29.79 -4.39
C GLN A 191 -5.39 -30.34 -4.57
N ALA A 192 -5.79 -30.56 -5.81
CA ALA A 192 -7.05 -31.22 -6.16
C ALA A 192 -7.23 -32.61 -5.52
N ASN A 193 -6.15 -33.32 -5.21
CA ASN A 193 -6.19 -34.61 -4.51
C ASN A 193 -6.23 -34.48 -2.97
N GLY A 194 -6.37 -33.27 -2.45
CA GLY A 194 -6.43 -32.96 -1.02
C GLY A 194 -5.07 -32.84 -0.31
N ALA A 195 -3.95 -33.02 -1.00
CA ALA A 195 -2.62 -32.84 -0.41
C ALA A 195 -2.36 -31.35 -0.09
N THR A 196 -1.69 -31.09 1.04
CA THR A 196 -1.33 -29.74 1.46
C THR A 196 -0.11 -29.23 0.68
N VAL A 197 -0.09 -27.95 0.34
CA VAL A 197 0.99 -27.36 -0.46
C VAL A 197 1.74 -26.31 0.34
N GLY A 198 2.91 -26.69 0.85
CA GLY A 198 3.80 -25.82 1.62
C GLY A 198 4.84 -25.06 0.80
N GLY A 199 5.38 -24.00 1.39
CA GLY A 199 6.50 -23.23 0.86
C GLY A 199 6.21 -22.42 -0.40
N LYS A 200 4.93 -22.23 -0.76
CA LYS A 200 4.50 -21.50 -1.97
C LYS A 200 4.12 -20.07 -1.63
N CYS A 201 4.43 -19.15 -2.55
CA CYS A 201 4.12 -17.74 -2.39
C CYS A 201 2.70 -17.44 -2.89
N LEU A 202 1.88 -16.79 -2.05
CA LEU A 202 0.53 -16.33 -2.36
C LEU A 202 0.49 -14.80 -2.41
N ASN A 203 -0.30 -14.27 -3.33
CA ASN A 203 -0.62 -12.86 -3.47
C ASN A 203 -1.96 -12.56 -2.82
N ILE A 204 -2.03 -11.46 -2.06
CA ILE A 204 -3.27 -10.96 -1.47
C ILE A 204 -3.65 -9.67 -2.18
N TYR A 205 -4.88 -9.58 -2.66
CA TYR A 205 -5.43 -8.41 -3.35
C TYR A 205 -6.68 -7.92 -2.63
N LEU A 206 -6.88 -6.61 -2.68
CA LEU A 206 -8.14 -5.97 -2.34
C LEU A 206 -8.63 -5.23 -3.59
N ASP A 207 -9.86 -5.55 -4.02
CA ASP A 207 -10.50 -5.07 -5.24
C ASP A 207 -9.64 -5.32 -6.49
N PRO A 208 -9.30 -6.59 -6.82
CA PRO A 208 -8.37 -6.93 -7.90
C PRO A 208 -8.80 -6.46 -9.30
N GLU A 209 -10.09 -6.14 -9.51
CA GLU A 209 -10.60 -5.57 -10.76
C GLU A 209 -10.17 -4.11 -10.96
N GLU A 210 -9.98 -3.36 -9.88
CA GLU A 210 -9.56 -1.95 -9.91
C GLU A 210 -8.08 -1.79 -9.56
N ASN A 211 -7.59 -2.61 -8.62
CA ASN A 211 -6.19 -2.62 -8.19
C ASN A 211 -5.52 -3.95 -8.56
N VAL A 212 -4.85 -3.94 -9.71
CA VAL A 212 -4.13 -5.10 -10.25
C VAL A 212 -2.85 -5.45 -9.48
N ARG A 213 -2.42 -4.62 -8.51
CA ARG A 213 -1.24 -4.90 -7.69
C ARG A 213 -1.66 -5.53 -6.36
N PRO A 214 -0.99 -6.62 -5.93
CA PRO A 214 -1.28 -7.18 -4.62
C PRO A 214 -0.89 -6.19 -3.53
N ILE A 215 -1.64 -6.22 -2.44
CA ILE A 215 -1.35 -5.42 -1.24
C ILE A 215 -0.21 -6.03 -0.43
N SER A 216 -0.04 -7.35 -0.50
CA SER A 216 1.00 -8.09 0.20
C SER A 216 1.17 -9.48 -0.39
N THR A 217 2.28 -10.12 -0.02
CA THR A 217 2.56 -11.54 -0.28
C THR A 217 2.72 -12.29 1.04
N ILE A 218 2.47 -13.60 1.02
CA ILE A 218 2.74 -14.49 2.15
C ILE A 218 3.14 -15.88 1.63
N ARG A 219 3.95 -16.62 2.37
CA ARG A 219 4.31 -18.00 2.01
C ARG A 219 3.49 -19.00 2.81
N THR A 220 3.02 -20.05 2.15
CA THR A 220 2.34 -21.18 2.82
C THR A 220 3.31 -21.91 3.74
N SER A 221 2.81 -22.34 4.89
CA SER A 221 3.53 -23.17 5.86
C SER A 221 3.96 -24.49 5.22
N ASP A 222 5.22 -24.87 5.41
CA ASP A 222 5.78 -26.13 4.89
C ASP A 222 5.09 -27.39 5.45
N LEU A 223 4.42 -27.27 6.61
CA LEU A 223 3.82 -28.41 7.31
C LEU A 223 2.43 -28.77 6.75
N ASP A 224 1.59 -27.78 6.54
CA ASP A 224 0.13 -27.93 6.36
C ASP A 224 -0.44 -27.04 5.25
N GLY A 225 0.39 -26.24 4.57
CA GLY A 225 -0.02 -25.41 3.45
C GLY A 225 -0.95 -24.25 3.82
N THR A 226 -1.06 -23.93 5.11
CA THR A 226 -1.85 -22.80 5.62
C THR A 226 -1.07 -21.49 5.52
N ILE A 227 -1.80 -20.38 5.54
CA ILE A 227 -1.26 -19.04 5.74
C ILE A 227 -2.06 -18.37 6.86
N GLU A 228 -1.34 -17.62 7.68
CA GLU A 228 -1.90 -16.66 8.64
C GLU A 228 -1.23 -15.32 8.32
N TRP A 229 -1.97 -14.42 7.67
CA TRP A 229 -1.46 -13.12 7.27
C TRP A 229 -2.16 -12.00 8.03
N PHE A 230 -1.39 -11.08 8.60
CA PHE A 230 -1.89 -9.92 9.32
C PHE A 230 -1.27 -8.63 8.78
N SER A 231 -2.10 -7.68 8.36
CA SER A 231 -1.63 -6.44 7.74
C SER A 231 -0.86 -5.50 8.68
N GLY A 232 -1.04 -5.66 10.00
CA GLY A 232 -0.31 -4.90 11.01
C GLY A 232 1.04 -5.52 11.42
N ASP A 233 1.42 -6.67 10.85
CA ASP A 233 2.71 -7.30 11.11
C ASP A 233 3.78 -6.69 10.17
N PRO A 234 4.83 -6.01 10.69
CA PRO A 234 5.88 -5.41 9.87
C PRO A 234 6.68 -6.41 9.02
N ASP A 235 6.79 -7.67 9.48
CA ASP A 235 7.55 -8.70 8.78
C ASP A 235 6.76 -9.25 7.59
N GLN A 236 5.43 -9.25 7.69
CA GLN A 236 4.54 -9.73 6.64
C GLN A 236 4.10 -8.62 5.68
N ASN A 237 3.90 -7.41 6.20
CA ASN A 237 3.46 -6.23 5.45
C ASN A 237 4.31 -5.00 5.84
N PRO A 238 5.45 -4.76 5.16
CA PRO A 238 6.33 -3.62 5.46
C PRO A 238 5.64 -2.26 5.30
N SER A 239 4.54 -2.18 4.55
CA SER A 239 3.79 -0.93 4.40
C SER A 239 2.96 -0.58 5.64
N LEU A 240 2.64 -1.58 6.47
CA LEU A 240 1.72 -1.50 7.61
C LEU A 240 0.33 -0.94 7.27
N LYS A 241 0.00 -0.89 5.97
CA LYS A 241 -1.29 -0.42 5.49
C LYS A 241 -2.30 -1.54 5.61
N GLY A 242 -3.41 -1.24 6.26
CA GLY A 242 -4.56 -2.13 6.36
C GLY A 242 -5.50 -1.98 5.17
N VAL A 243 -6.78 -1.76 5.42
CA VAL A 243 -7.77 -1.53 4.37
C VAL A 243 -7.63 -0.14 3.78
N GLU A 244 -7.13 -0.06 2.55
CA GLU A 244 -6.89 1.21 1.84
C GLU A 244 -8.04 1.57 0.87
N THR A 245 -8.04 2.84 0.43
CA THR A 245 -9.02 3.32 -0.54
C THR A 245 -8.64 2.88 -1.94
N THR A 246 -9.54 2.17 -2.63
CA THR A 246 -9.33 1.73 -4.02
C THR A 246 -10.26 2.52 -4.93
N GLY A 247 -9.73 3.15 -5.99
CA GLY A 247 -10.56 3.87 -6.96
C GLY A 247 -11.40 5.03 -6.36
N GLY A 248 -11.01 5.56 -5.20
CA GLY A 248 -11.79 6.56 -4.46
C GLY A 248 -12.94 6.00 -3.62
N LYS A 249 -13.17 4.68 -3.66
CA LYS A 249 -14.14 4.01 -2.77
C LYS A 249 -13.63 4.06 -1.33
N LEU A 250 -14.52 4.42 -0.42
CA LEU A 250 -14.28 4.45 1.02
C LEU A 250 -14.92 3.19 1.65
N GLU A 251 -16.23 3.22 1.89
CA GLU A 251 -17.00 2.10 2.41
C GLU A 251 -17.65 1.25 1.31
N GLY A 252 -18.16 0.07 1.68
CA GLY A 252 -18.99 -0.77 0.82
C GLY A 252 -18.52 -2.21 0.69
N PHE A 253 -19.19 -2.97 -0.17
CA PHE A 253 -18.79 -4.33 -0.50
C PHE A 253 -17.56 -4.32 -1.40
N ARG A 254 -16.56 -5.12 -1.03
CA ARG A 254 -15.27 -5.22 -1.69
C ARG A 254 -14.87 -6.67 -1.90
N THR A 255 -13.96 -6.90 -2.83
CA THR A 255 -13.50 -8.24 -3.17
C THR A 255 -12.09 -8.45 -2.65
N LEU A 256 -11.95 -9.31 -1.64
CA LEU A 256 -10.67 -9.82 -1.20
C LEU A 256 -10.31 -11.04 -2.05
N ARG A 257 -9.12 -11.07 -2.63
CA ARG A 257 -8.63 -12.23 -3.40
C ARG A 257 -7.32 -12.73 -2.82
N VAL A 258 -7.24 -14.02 -2.56
CA VAL A 258 -5.97 -14.73 -2.34
C VAL A 258 -5.68 -15.55 -3.59
N ALA A 259 -4.48 -15.42 -4.15
CA ALA A 259 -4.11 -16.09 -5.40
C ALA A 259 -2.73 -16.73 -5.35
N PHE A 260 -2.63 -17.93 -5.92
CA PHE A 260 -1.40 -18.61 -6.24
C PHE A 260 -1.17 -18.49 -7.76
N GLU A 261 -0.10 -17.80 -8.15
CA GLU A 261 0.14 -17.41 -9.54
C GLU A 261 1.52 -17.90 -10.03
N PRO A 262 1.70 -19.22 -10.19
CA PRO A 262 3.01 -19.81 -10.43
C PRO A 262 3.59 -19.50 -11.81
N ASP A 263 2.77 -19.07 -12.77
CA ASP A 263 3.19 -18.96 -14.18
C ASP A 263 3.79 -17.60 -14.56
N ARG A 264 3.65 -16.58 -13.69
CA ARG A 264 4.05 -15.20 -13.98
C ARG A 264 4.75 -14.53 -12.81
N ASN A 265 5.60 -13.55 -13.11
CA ASN A 265 6.11 -12.61 -12.11
C ASN A 265 5.07 -11.52 -11.91
N VAL A 266 4.54 -11.38 -10.70
CA VAL A 266 3.55 -10.35 -10.36
C VAL A 266 4.28 -9.11 -9.83
N PRO A 267 4.14 -7.93 -10.46
CA PRO A 267 4.79 -6.71 -9.97
C PRO A 267 4.34 -6.33 -8.55
N GLY A 268 5.29 -6.26 -7.61
CA GLY A 268 5.00 -6.02 -6.20
C GLY A 268 4.41 -7.23 -5.46
N GLY A 269 4.38 -8.39 -6.12
CA GLY A 269 3.89 -9.65 -5.59
C GLY A 269 4.94 -10.77 -5.69
N CYS A 270 4.44 -11.99 -5.74
CA CYS A 270 5.24 -13.20 -5.91
C CYS A 270 5.90 -13.28 -7.30
N ASP A 271 7.13 -13.78 -7.32
CA ASP A 271 7.79 -14.23 -8.54
C ASP A 271 7.20 -15.56 -9.04
N LYS A 272 7.48 -15.86 -10.30
CA LYS A 272 7.15 -17.12 -10.96
C LYS A 272 7.71 -18.30 -10.14
N ASP A 273 6.90 -19.33 -9.95
CA ASP A 273 7.31 -20.53 -9.22
C ASP A 273 8.33 -21.36 -10.02
N ILE A 274 9.34 -21.88 -9.33
CA ILE A 274 10.44 -22.62 -9.95
C ILE A 274 10.00 -24.03 -10.39
N SER A 275 9.03 -24.62 -9.68
CA SER A 275 8.70 -26.03 -9.84
C SER A 275 7.79 -26.33 -11.03
N ASN A 276 7.07 -25.34 -11.61
CA ASN A 276 6.17 -25.47 -12.79
C ASN A 276 5.21 -26.70 -12.80
N VAL A 277 5.05 -27.43 -11.70
CA VAL A 277 4.23 -28.66 -11.61
C VAL A 277 2.82 -28.41 -11.06
N LEU A 278 2.58 -27.21 -10.51
CA LEU A 278 1.29 -26.80 -9.98
C LEU A 278 0.69 -25.71 -10.85
N ASN A 279 -0.56 -25.87 -11.26
CA ASN A 279 -1.32 -24.80 -11.91
C ASN A 279 -1.82 -23.80 -10.86
N GLY A 280 -1.90 -22.54 -11.25
CA GLY A 280 -2.40 -21.45 -10.40
C GLY A 280 -3.86 -21.61 -10.00
N SER A 281 -4.22 -21.01 -8.88
CA SER A 281 -5.60 -20.92 -8.39
C SER A 281 -5.81 -19.60 -7.67
N SER A 282 -7.07 -19.20 -7.52
CA SER A 282 -7.45 -18.01 -6.75
C SER A 282 -8.78 -18.23 -6.08
N MET A 283 -8.98 -17.60 -4.92
CA MET A 283 -10.25 -17.55 -4.25
C MET A 283 -10.63 -16.11 -3.92
N ASP A 284 -11.88 -15.79 -4.23
CA ASP A 284 -12.48 -14.49 -3.97
C ASP A 284 -13.47 -14.59 -2.82
N LEU A 285 -13.41 -13.61 -1.92
CA LEU A 285 -14.34 -13.45 -0.82
C LEU A 285 -14.87 -12.02 -0.81
N THR A 286 -16.18 -11.88 -0.78
CA THR A 286 -16.82 -10.57 -0.60
C THR A 286 -16.77 -10.17 0.87
N VAL A 287 -16.17 -9.02 1.14
CA VAL A 287 -16.07 -8.42 2.48
C VAL A 287 -16.83 -7.11 2.52
N LEU A 288 -17.39 -6.75 3.68
CA LEU A 288 -18.01 -5.45 3.91
C LEU A 288 -17.01 -4.52 4.60
N VAL A 289 -16.56 -3.50 3.90
CA VAL A 289 -15.72 -2.44 4.50
C VAL A 289 -16.61 -1.37 5.09
N ARG A 290 -16.45 -1.15 6.39
CA ARG A 290 -17.14 -0.11 7.17
C ARG A 290 -16.15 0.93 7.66
N SER A 291 -16.65 2.10 8.05
CA SER A 291 -15.84 3.10 8.75
C SER A 291 -16.25 3.20 10.21
N ARG A 292 -15.25 3.25 11.11
CA ARG A 292 -15.49 3.73 12.47
C ARG A 292 -15.74 5.23 12.44
N ILE A 293 -16.64 5.68 13.29
CA ILE A 293 -17.02 7.07 13.36
C ILE A 293 -16.61 7.68 14.70
N ASP A 294 -16.41 8.98 14.66
CA ASP A 294 -16.14 9.84 15.80
C ASP A 294 -17.20 10.94 15.83
N LEU A 295 -17.70 11.23 17.03
CA LEU A 295 -18.67 12.28 17.30
C LEU A 295 -17.94 13.44 17.97
N GLN A 296 -17.97 14.62 17.34
CA GLN A 296 -17.32 15.82 17.88
C GLN A 296 -18.34 16.91 18.17
N VAL A 297 -18.21 17.56 19.32
CA VAL A 297 -19.05 18.73 19.66
C VAL A 297 -18.58 19.95 18.88
N LEU A 298 -19.46 20.54 18.08
CA LEU A 298 -19.23 21.84 17.46
C LEU A 298 -19.77 22.96 18.35
N GLU A 299 -21.00 22.78 18.87
CA GLU A 299 -21.61 23.71 19.81
C GLU A 299 -22.16 22.94 21.00
N SER A 300 -21.60 23.23 22.18
CA SER A 300 -21.96 22.55 23.42
C SER A 300 -23.27 23.07 23.96
N TRP A 301 -24.15 22.14 24.33
CA TRP A 301 -25.40 22.40 25.04
C TRP A 301 -25.23 22.31 26.56
N SER A 302 -23.99 22.32 27.09
CA SER A 302 -23.76 22.32 28.53
C SER A 302 -24.14 23.68 29.13
N LYS A 303 -25.14 23.68 30.01
CA LYS A 303 -25.69 24.87 30.68
C LYS A 303 -25.81 24.57 32.17
N VAL A 304 -24.71 24.72 32.91
CA VAL A 304 -24.62 24.32 34.33
C VAL A 304 -24.29 25.52 35.21
N GLY A 305 -24.92 25.60 36.38
CA GLY A 305 -24.64 26.61 37.40
C GLY A 305 -25.04 28.02 36.94
N ASP A 306 -24.08 28.96 36.95
CA ASP A 306 -24.30 30.37 36.56
C ASP A 306 -24.73 30.55 35.10
N ASN A 307 -24.58 29.51 34.27
CA ASN A 307 -25.01 29.47 32.86
C ASN A 307 -26.28 28.61 32.65
N GLY A 308 -27.04 28.34 33.71
CA GLY A 308 -28.32 27.64 33.60
C GLY A 308 -29.32 28.41 32.75
N VAL A 309 -30.40 27.72 32.37
CA VAL A 309 -31.44 28.24 31.47
C VAL A 309 -32.79 28.31 32.20
N ASP A 310 -33.60 29.30 31.83
CA ASP A 310 -34.94 29.47 32.40
C ASP A 310 -35.99 28.71 31.58
N GLU A 311 -37.15 28.47 32.19
CA GLU A 311 -38.28 27.81 31.52
C GLU A 311 -38.70 28.60 30.26
N GLY A 312 -38.71 27.91 29.11
CA GLY A 312 -39.01 28.49 27.82
C GLY A 312 -37.79 28.91 26.99
N ASP A 313 -36.58 28.90 27.56
CA ASP A 313 -35.35 29.17 26.80
C ASP A 313 -35.03 28.05 25.80
N GLU A 314 -34.42 28.40 24.66
CA GLU A 314 -33.99 27.42 23.67
C GLU A 314 -32.58 26.89 23.98
N VAL A 315 -32.48 25.57 24.17
CA VAL A 315 -31.23 24.84 24.21
C VAL A 315 -30.89 24.38 22.79
N TYR A 316 -29.81 24.93 22.26
CA TYR A 316 -29.23 24.54 20.98
C TYR A 316 -27.96 23.73 21.18
N GLY A 317 -27.75 22.75 20.32
CA GLY A 317 -26.52 21.96 20.28
C GLY A 317 -26.23 21.42 18.90
N GLN A 318 -24.94 21.31 18.57
CA GLN A 318 -24.48 20.83 17.28
C GLN A 318 -23.31 19.86 17.44
N VAL A 319 -23.39 18.74 16.72
CA VAL A 319 -22.31 17.75 16.63
C VAL A 319 -21.91 17.52 15.18
N ALA A 320 -20.67 17.08 14.96
CA ALA A 320 -20.17 16.60 13.69
C ALA A 320 -19.91 15.09 13.77
N LEU A 321 -20.40 14.34 12.79
CA LEU A 321 -20.10 12.93 12.57
C LEU A 321 -18.97 12.82 11.54
N LEU A 322 -17.82 12.35 11.99
CA LEU A 322 -16.62 12.19 11.17
C LEU A 322 -16.19 10.73 11.15
N ARG A 323 -15.44 10.33 10.11
CA ARG A 323 -14.73 9.04 10.10
C ARG A 323 -13.49 9.13 10.97
N ASP A 324 -13.37 8.26 11.96
CA ASP A 324 -12.31 8.28 12.97
C ASP A 324 -10.88 8.37 12.37
N ARG A 325 -10.57 7.52 11.38
CA ARG A 325 -9.21 7.41 10.84
C ARG A 325 -8.81 8.47 9.82
N ILE A 326 -9.77 9.14 9.19
CA ILE A 326 -9.49 10.10 8.10
C ILE A 326 -10.04 11.50 8.35
N ASN A 327 -10.83 11.70 9.41
CA ASN A 327 -11.48 12.97 9.76
C ASN A 327 -12.29 13.57 8.59
N VAL A 328 -12.97 12.72 7.82
CA VAL A 328 -13.85 13.13 6.72
C VAL A 328 -15.31 13.02 7.15
N ALA A 329 -16.08 14.06 6.87
CA ALA A 329 -17.50 14.17 7.18
C ALA A 329 -18.35 13.02 6.62
N VAL A 330 -19.29 12.56 7.43
CA VAL A 330 -20.27 11.52 7.05
C VAL A 330 -21.64 12.18 6.85
N GLU A 331 -22.13 12.17 5.62
CA GLU A 331 -23.41 12.76 5.24
C GLU A 331 -24.57 11.76 5.33
N ASN A 332 -25.79 12.27 5.45
CA ASN A 332 -27.05 11.52 5.38
C ASN A 332 -27.22 10.42 6.46
N GLU A 333 -26.62 10.60 7.63
CA GLU A 333 -26.72 9.67 8.75
C GLU A 333 -27.55 10.26 9.90
N GLU A 334 -28.38 9.45 10.55
CA GLU A 334 -29.28 9.88 11.63
C GLU A 334 -28.58 9.89 12.98
N ILE A 335 -28.44 11.07 13.58
CA ILE A 335 -27.97 11.26 14.96
C ILE A 335 -29.17 11.41 15.88
N THR A 336 -29.13 10.71 17.02
CA THR A 336 -30.17 10.82 18.05
C THR A 336 -29.65 11.59 19.26
N PHE A 337 -30.39 12.63 19.63
CA PHE A 337 -30.23 13.39 20.87
C PHE A 337 -31.31 12.93 21.86
N ALA A 338 -30.96 12.05 22.78
CA ALA A 338 -31.86 11.57 23.82
C ALA A 338 -31.84 12.52 25.02
N ARG A 339 -33.01 13.07 25.35
CA ARG A 339 -33.21 13.95 26.49
C ARG A 339 -33.63 13.13 27.69
N GLN A 340 -32.93 13.32 28.80
CA GLN A 340 -33.22 12.66 30.06
C GLN A 340 -33.31 13.69 31.18
N TYR A 341 -34.22 13.47 32.12
CA TYR A 341 -34.31 14.26 33.34
C TYR A 341 -34.00 13.40 34.56
N TRP A 342 -33.56 14.04 35.64
CA TRP A 342 -33.36 13.37 36.91
C TRP A 342 -34.70 13.18 37.63
N SER A 343 -35.12 11.93 37.85
CA SER A 343 -36.28 11.60 38.66
C SER A 343 -35.84 11.31 40.10
N THR A 344 -36.37 12.07 41.06
CA THR A 344 -36.15 11.85 42.49
C THR A 344 -36.90 10.61 43.00
N GLU A 345 -38.01 10.23 42.37
CA GLU A 345 -38.79 9.04 42.71
C GLU A 345 -38.08 7.74 42.30
N GLU A 346 -37.49 7.72 41.11
CA GLU A 346 -36.76 6.56 40.58
C GLU A 346 -35.28 6.57 40.95
N ASN A 347 -34.79 7.67 41.53
CA ASN A 347 -33.37 7.91 41.85
C ASN A 347 -32.45 7.63 40.66
N GLY A 348 -32.82 8.16 39.48
CA GLY A 348 -32.15 7.87 38.22
C GLY A 348 -32.58 8.79 37.07
N TRP A 349 -31.88 8.65 35.94
CA TRP A 349 -32.15 9.41 34.73
C TRP A 349 -33.23 8.73 33.88
N VAL A 350 -34.34 9.43 33.64
CA VAL A 350 -35.49 8.93 32.87
C VAL A 350 -35.50 9.59 31.50
N THR A 351 -35.70 8.81 30.43
CA THR A 351 -35.76 9.34 29.06
C THR A 351 -37.16 9.86 28.76
N GLU A 352 -37.28 11.16 28.51
CA GLU A 352 -38.56 11.78 28.16
C GLU A 352 -38.77 11.80 26.63
N GLY A 353 -37.73 12.15 25.87
CA GLY A 353 -37.86 12.37 24.43
C GLY A 353 -36.56 12.21 23.65
N ARG A 354 -36.69 12.13 22.33
CA ARG A 354 -35.56 11.98 21.40
C ARG A 354 -35.73 12.94 20.23
N ASN A 355 -34.74 13.80 20.02
CA ASN A 355 -34.63 14.60 18.79
C ASN A 355 -33.74 13.83 17.82
N ARG A 356 -34.16 13.73 16.57
CA ARG A 356 -33.39 13.09 15.50
C ARG A 356 -33.01 14.13 14.48
N SER A 357 -31.77 14.08 14.02
CA SER A 357 -31.23 15.01 13.04
C SER A 357 -30.37 14.25 12.06
N ILE A 358 -30.42 14.62 10.78
CA ILE A 358 -29.67 13.97 9.72
C ILE A 358 -28.45 14.82 9.40
N THR A 359 -27.28 14.20 9.27
CA THR A 359 -26.04 14.91 8.97
C THR A 359 -26.05 15.50 7.56
N ASN A 360 -25.58 16.74 7.43
CA ASN A 360 -25.40 17.41 6.13
C ASN A 360 -24.07 17.02 5.44
N GLU A 361 -23.74 17.66 4.31
CA GLU A 361 -22.48 17.44 3.56
C GLU A 361 -21.20 17.67 4.40
N GLN A 362 -21.30 18.47 5.47
CA GLN A 362 -20.21 18.71 6.41
C GLN A 362 -20.25 17.76 7.62
N GLY A 363 -21.14 16.76 7.60
CA GLY A 363 -21.32 15.79 8.68
C GLY A 363 -22.02 16.37 9.91
N ARG A 364 -22.63 17.55 9.82
CA ARG A 364 -23.19 18.26 10.98
C ARG A 364 -24.64 17.86 11.22
N ALA A 365 -24.96 17.55 12.47
CA ALA A 365 -26.30 17.33 12.97
C ALA A 365 -26.57 18.30 14.12
N GLU A 366 -27.72 18.95 14.09
CA GLU A 366 -28.13 19.94 15.09
C GLU A 366 -29.47 19.58 15.71
N PHE A 367 -29.69 20.05 16.93
CA PHE A 367 -30.99 20.01 17.58
C PHE A 367 -31.27 21.33 18.28
N THR A 368 -32.56 21.65 18.35
CA THR A 368 -33.09 22.72 19.18
C THR A 368 -34.17 22.12 20.08
N TRP A 369 -34.16 22.50 21.35
CA TRP A 369 -35.16 22.09 22.32
C TRP A 369 -35.52 23.25 23.23
N THR A 370 -36.81 23.51 23.37
CA THR A 370 -37.33 24.47 24.36
C THR A 370 -37.30 23.85 25.75
N TYR A 371 -36.52 24.44 26.65
CA TYR A 371 -36.32 23.98 28.01
C TYR A 371 -37.63 24.03 28.81
N THR A 372 -38.04 22.91 29.40
CA THR A 372 -39.31 22.79 30.13
C THR A 372 -39.19 23.17 31.61
N GLY A 373 -38.04 23.71 32.04
CA GLY A 373 -37.84 24.20 33.40
C GLY A 373 -37.97 23.09 34.44
N LYS A 374 -38.82 23.36 35.44
CA LYS A 374 -39.15 22.44 36.54
C LYS A 374 -40.33 21.51 36.22
N THR A 375 -40.73 21.41 34.96
CA THR A 375 -41.76 20.48 34.51
C THR A 375 -41.13 19.36 33.70
N CYS A 376 -41.06 18.16 34.27
CA CYS A 376 -40.52 16.96 33.62
C CYS A 376 -41.66 15.98 33.32
N ALA A 377 -41.89 15.65 32.04
CA ALA A 377 -42.98 14.75 31.62
C ALA A 377 -44.39 15.17 32.14
N GLY A 378 -44.59 16.46 32.41
CA GLY A 378 -45.84 17.01 32.95
C GLY A 378 -45.94 17.06 34.47
N GLU A 379 -44.96 16.53 35.19
CA GLU A 379 -44.88 16.54 36.66
C GLU A 379 -43.78 17.50 37.16
N PRO A 380 -43.91 18.06 38.38
CA PRO A 380 -42.90 18.94 38.94
C PRO A 380 -41.61 18.19 39.29
N CYS A 381 -40.47 18.73 38.88
CA CYS A 381 -39.13 18.16 39.07
C CYS A 381 -38.09 19.24 39.41
N ASP A 382 -36.87 18.82 39.75
CA ASP A 382 -35.77 19.73 40.13
C ASP A 382 -35.21 20.55 38.96
N GLY A 383 -35.57 20.24 37.71
CA GLY A 383 -35.05 20.91 36.53
C GLY A 383 -33.58 20.57 36.25
N ASN A 384 -33.19 19.31 36.49
CA ASN A 384 -31.89 18.77 36.08
C ASN A 384 -32.09 17.88 34.87
N TRP A 385 -31.56 18.32 33.73
CA TRP A 385 -31.65 17.65 32.46
C TRP A 385 -30.27 17.26 31.94
N ARG A 386 -30.20 16.19 31.15
CA ARG A 386 -29.03 15.86 30.35
C ARG A 386 -29.46 15.42 28.97
N ILE A 387 -28.63 15.74 27.99
CA ILE A 387 -28.85 15.36 26.61
C ILE A 387 -27.66 14.54 26.14
N ILE A 388 -27.97 13.34 25.64
CA ILE A 388 -27.02 12.36 25.14
C ILE A 388 -27.11 12.33 23.61
N ALA A 389 -26.06 12.75 22.92
CA ALA A 389 -25.92 12.58 21.49
C ALA A 389 -25.20 11.25 21.20
N TYR A 390 -25.81 10.40 20.39
CA TYR A 390 -25.23 9.14 19.95
C TYR A 390 -25.63 8.79 18.52
N TYR A 391 -24.83 7.94 17.90
CA TYR A 391 -25.07 7.39 16.57
C TYR A 391 -25.21 5.87 16.64
N ALA A 392 -26.35 5.35 16.19
CA ALA A 392 -26.68 3.93 16.31
C ALA A 392 -26.00 3.03 15.25
N GLY A 393 -25.23 3.60 14.32
CA GLY A 393 -24.63 2.85 13.23
C GLY A 393 -25.55 2.67 12.03
N SER A 394 -24.95 2.42 10.87
CA SER A 394 -25.64 2.00 9.64
C SER A 394 -24.91 0.82 9.00
N VAL A 395 -25.30 0.41 7.80
CA VAL A 395 -24.64 -0.70 7.08
C VAL A 395 -23.15 -0.40 6.88
N TYR A 396 -22.81 0.84 6.52
CA TYR A 396 -21.46 1.25 6.15
C TYR A 396 -20.67 1.91 7.28
N PHE A 397 -21.34 2.37 8.33
CA PHE A 397 -20.69 3.04 9.45
C PHE A 397 -20.97 2.31 10.75
N ALA A 398 -19.94 2.13 11.57
CA ALA A 398 -20.09 1.54 12.90
C ALA A 398 -20.86 2.48 13.84
N GLU A 399 -21.44 1.94 14.90
CA GLU A 399 -22.00 2.75 15.98
C GLU A 399 -20.93 3.62 16.65
N SER A 400 -21.35 4.73 17.24
CA SER A 400 -20.43 5.57 18.03
C SER A 400 -19.91 4.81 19.23
N THR A 401 -18.58 4.75 19.37
CA THR A 401 -17.95 4.15 20.57
C THR A 401 -18.20 5.00 21.80
N ASP A 402 -18.10 6.33 21.65
CA ASP A 402 -18.30 7.29 22.72
C ASP A 402 -19.53 8.16 22.46
N ASN A 403 -20.46 8.16 23.42
CA ASN A 403 -21.65 9.01 23.40
C ASN A 403 -21.36 10.33 24.12
N ILE A 404 -21.78 11.45 23.52
CA ILE A 404 -21.55 12.77 24.10
C ILE A 404 -22.71 13.10 25.05
N THR A 405 -22.40 13.37 26.31
CA THR A 405 -23.40 13.75 27.32
C THR A 405 -23.06 15.10 27.93
N HIS A 406 -24.01 16.03 27.90
CA HIS A 406 -23.91 17.29 28.64
C HIS A 406 -25.20 17.58 29.41
N GLU A 407 -25.03 18.27 30.55
CA GLU A 407 -26.10 18.63 31.48
C GLU A 407 -26.59 20.07 31.28
N VAL A 408 -27.87 20.26 31.61
CA VAL A 408 -28.63 21.51 31.55
C VAL A 408 -29.36 21.67 32.88
N THR A 409 -29.05 22.72 33.63
CA THR A 409 -29.65 23.02 34.94
C THR A 409 -30.51 24.28 34.88
N TYR A 410 -31.59 24.29 35.66
CA TYR A 410 -32.46 25.46 35.80
C TYR A 410 -31.76 26.63 36.50
N LEU A 411 -31.90 27.84 35.94
CA LEU A 411 -31.57 29.11 36.58
C LEU A 411 -32.69 30.12 36.28
N GLU A 412 -33.21 30.79 37.30
CA GLU A 412 -34.28 31.78 37.17
C GLU A 412 -33.76 33.04 36.46
N ALA A 413 -34.47 33.53 35.44
CA ALA A 413 -34.09 34.76 34.75
C ALA A 413 -34.21 35.97 35.69
N VAL A 414 -33.09 36.67 35.92
CA VAL A 414 -33.13 37.96 36.62
C VAL A 414 -33.67 39.00 35.65
N GLU A 415 -34.91 39.47 35.86
CA GLU A 415 -35.45 40.61 35.12
C GLU A 415 -34.50 41.81 35.26
N ALA A 416 -33.85 42.18 34.16
CA ALA A 416 -33.07 43.41 34.08
C ALA A 416 -34.04 44.59 34.10
N SER A 417 -34.41 45.02 35.31
CA SER A 417 -35.11 46.28 35.54
C SER A 417 -34.36 47.41 34.83
N SER A 418 -35.00 47.99 33.82
CA SER A 418 -34.49 49.11 33.05
C SER A 418 -34.52 50.36 33.92
N ASP A 419 -33.47 50.58 34.70
CA ASP A 419 -33.39 51.74 35.58
C ASP A 419 -32.35 52.76 35.09
N GLY A 420 -32.84 53.97 34.83
CA GLY A 420 -32.09 55.21 34.88
C GLY A 420 -31.08 55.50 33.76
N PHE A 421 -31.10 56.76 33.29
CA PHE A 421 -30.23 57.41 32.31
C PHE A 421 -28.70 57.34 32.58
N PHE A 422 -28.24 56.60 33.60
CA PHE A 422 -26.82 56.37 33.94
C PHE A 422 -26.48 54.87 34.06
N SER A 423 -27.06 54.01 33.21
CA SER A 423 -26.76 52.57 33.25
C SER A 423 -25.44 52.21 32.54
N THR A 424 -24.83 51.11 33.01
CA THR A 424 -23.53 50.53 32.59
C THR A 424 -23.39 50.32 31.08
N SER A 425 -24.50 50.28 30.32
CA SER A 425 -24.53 50.12 28.87
C SER A 425 -23.97 51.32 28.08
N VAL A 426 -24.11 52.55 28.61
CA VAL A 426 -23.54 53.77 27.99
C VAL A 426 -22.03 53.89 28.25
N LEU A 427 -21.56 53.40 29.40
CA LEU A 427 -20.13 53.27 29.69
C LEU A 427 -19.47 52.14 28.88
N LEU A 428 -20.20 51.05 28.61
CA LEU A 428 -19.75 49.95 27.76
C LEU A 428 -19.69 50.33 26.28
N SER A 429 -20.62 51.13 25.76
CA SER A 429 -20.54 51.59 24.36
C SER A 429 -19.37 52.55 24.13
N LEU A 430 -19.09 53.45 25.08
CA LEU A 430 -17.89 54.29 25.05
C LEU A 430 -16.59 53.49 25.21
N SER A 431 -16.58 52.42 26.01
CA SER A 431 -15.40 51.55 26.16
C SER A 431 -15.17 50.69 24.92
N VAL A 432 -16.22 50.20 24.25
CA VAL A 432 -16.10 49.47 22.97
C VAL A 432 -15.56 50.36 21.85
N ILE A 433 -15.96 51.63 21.78
CA ILE A 433 -15.40 52.58 20.81
C ILE A 433 -13.91 52.85 21.12
N LEU A 434 -13.54 52.96 22.40
CA LEU A 434 -12.15 53.16 22.81
C LEU A 434 -11.28 51.91 22.55
N VAL A 435 -11.83 50.71 22.76
CA VAL A 435 -11.17 49.43 22.42
C VAL A 435 -11.06 49.26 20.90
N ALA A 436 -12.08 49.64 20.12
CA ALA A 436 -12.00 49.63 18.66
C ALA A 436 -10.94 50.60 18.14
N LEU A 437 -10.79 51.77 18.75
CA LEU A 437 -9.71 52.72 18.43
C LEU A 437 -8.34 52.22 18.87
N LEU A 438 -8.24 51.51 20.00
CA LEU A 438 -7.00 50.86 20.43
C LEU A 438 -6.64 49.66 19.53
N ILE A 439 -7.61 48.88 19.07
CA ILE A 439 -7.41 47.79 18.12
C ILE A 439 -7.03 48.36 16.75
N ALA A 440 -7.69 49.41 16.27
CA ALA A 440 -7.31 50.09 15.04
C ALA A 440 -5.91 50.72 15.15
N GLY A 441 -5.59 51.33 16.29
CA GLY A 441 -4.26 51.84 16.60
C GLY A 441 -3.20 50.73 16.68
N ALA A 442 -3.54 49.58 17.27
CA ALA A 442 -2.68 48.40 17.36
C ALA A 442 -2.49 47.74 15.99
N LEU A 443 -3.52 47.65 15.15
CA LEU A 443 -3.43 47.17 13.76
C LEU A 443 -2.58 48.10 12.90
N ILE A 444 -2.70 49.42 13.07
CA ILE A 444 -1.83 50.40 12.40
C ILE A 444 -0.39 50.28 12.92
N TYR A 445 -0.20 50.03 14.21
CA TYR A 445 1.12 49.83 14.83
C TYR A 445 1.78 48.50 14.40
N GLU A 446 1.02 47.40 14.32
CA GLU A 446 1.48 46.12 13.76
C GLU A 446 1.80 46.25 12.27
N ARG A 447 0.96 46.94 11.51
CA ARG A 447 1.20 47.24 10.08
C ARG A 447 2.41 48.16 9.85
N SER A 448 2.76 48.99 10.84
CA SER A 448 3.99 49.81 10.83
C SER A 448 5.22 48.98 11.21
N ARG A 449 5.10 48.04 12.15
CA ARG A 449 6.15 47.09 12.52
C ARG A 449 6.49 46.14 11.38
N SER A 450 5.51 45.68 10.60
CA SER A 450 5.72 44.82 9.43
C SER A 450 6.41 45.55 8.26
N ARG A 451 6.16 46.86 8.08
CA ARG A 451 6.87 47.68 7.06
C ARG A 451 8.39 47.76 7.29
N ARG A 452 8.83 47.86 8.55
CA ARG A 452 10.28 47.85 8.89
C ARG A 452 10.95 46.49 8.66
N GLN A 453 10.18 45.39 8.67
CA GLN A 453 10.71 44.04 8.44
C GLN A 453 11.07 43.84 6.97
N VAL A 454 10.33 44.45 6.03
CA VAL A 454 10.57 44.27 4.60
C VAL A 454 11.61 45.26 4.05
N ASP A 455 11.74 46.47 4.60
CA ASP A 455 12.78 47.43 4.20
C ASP A 455 14.21 46.92 4.49
N GLN A 456 14.40 46.17 5.59
CA GLN A 456 15.70 45.56 5.93
C GLN A 456 16.01 44.31 5.09
N LEU A 457 14.99 43.55 4.68
CA LEU A 457 15.13 42.39 3.78
C LEU A 457 15.43 42.82 2.33
N ARG A 458 14.80 43.89 1.85
CA ARG A 458 15.10 44.55 0.56
C ARG A 458 16.55 45.02 0.51
N GLY A 459 17.05 45.61 1.60
CA GLY A 459 18.47 46.01 1.72
C GLY A 459 19.45 44.83 1.65
N LEU A 460 19.08 43.66 2.20
CA LEU A 460 19.92 42.46 2.19
C LEU A 460 19.94 41.78 0.82
N ILE A 461 18.80 41.68 0.13
CA ILE A 461 18.71 41.17 -1.25
C ILE A 461 19.45 42.08 -2.24
N SER A 462 19.32 43.40 -2.10
CA SER A 462 20.07 44.38 -2.89
C SER A 462 21.59 44.28 -2.68
N THR A 463 22.02 44.05 -1.43
CA THR A 463 23.45 43.82 -1.11
C THR A 463 23.96 42.52 -1.74
N MET A 464 23.16 41.45 -1.74
CA MET A 464 23.52 40.19 -2.40
C MET A 464 23.63 40.34 -3.92
N ALA A 465 22.68 41.05 -4.56
CA ALA A 465 22.73 41.33 -5.99
C ALA A 465 23.98 42.14 -6.38
N TRP A 466 24.33 43.16 -5.59
CA TRP A 466 25.53 43.98 -5.81
C TRP A 466 26.85 43.20 -5.62
N GLN A 467 26.92 42.31 -4.62
CA GLN A 467 28.08 41.42 -4.42
C GLN A 467 28.24 40.39 -5.54
N LEU A 468 27.14 39.89 -6.09
CA LEU A 468 27.11 38.96 -7.22
C LEU A 468 27.56 39.59 -8.54
N GLU A 469 27.35 40.90 -8.71
CA GLU A 469 27.77 41.65 -9.89
C GLU A 469 29.27 42.04 -9.85
N THR A 470 29.86 42.13 -8.65
CA THR A 470 31.22 42.66 -8.45
C THR A 470 32.27 41.58 -8.12
N SER A 471 31.88 40.40 -7.62
CA SER A 471 32.80 39.33 -7.19
C SER A 471 33.25 38.43 -8.36
N ASN A 472 34.56 38.15 -8.45
CA ASN A 472 35.12 37.15 -9.37
C ASN A 472 34.84 35.70 -8.93
N GLU A 473 34.47 35.49 -7.67
CA GLU A 473 34.10 34.17 -7.11
C GLU A 473 32.61 34.17 -6.74
N TYR A 474 31.78 33.72 -7.68
CA TYR A 474 30.31 33.70 -7.59
C TYR A 474 29.79 32.82 -6.44
N ILE A 475 30.38 31.64 -6.24
CA ILE A 475 29.99 30.68 -5.19
C ILE A 475 30.17 31.30 -3.80
N ALA A 476 31.27 32.03 -3.58
CA ALA A 476 31.55 32.68 -2.31
C ALA A 476 30.52 33.77 -1.98
N ALA A 477 30.11 34.56 -2.98
CA ALA A 477 29.09 35.61 -2.82
C ALA A 477 27.70 35.04 -2.46
N ILE A 478 27.28 33.95 -3.10
CA ILE A 478 26.02 33.26 -2.74
C ILE A 478 26.08 32.71 -1.33
N PHE A 479 27.19 32.07 -0.98
CA PHE A 479 27.35 31.46 0.34
C PHE A 479 27.41 32.50 1.47
N GLU A 480 28.01 33.66 1.21
CA GLU A 480 28.01 34.79 2.14
C GLU A 480 26.62 35.43 2.28
N GLY A 481 25.90 35.58 1.17
CA GLY A 481 24.49 36.00 1.15
C GLY A 481 23.59 35.08 1.97
N TYR A 482 23.75 33.76 1.80
CA TYR A 482 23.08 32.74 2.61
C TYR A 482 23.34 32.94 4.10
N LYS A 483 24.61 33.07 4.53
CA LYS A 483 24.96 33.28 5.95
C LYS A 483 24.33 34.55 6.52
N SER A 484 24.27 35.62 5.73
CA SER A 484 23.62 36.87 6.13
C SER A 484 22.12 36.70 6.34
N LEU A 485 21.44 35.98 5.43
CA LEU A 485 20.01 35.68 5.53
C LEU A 485 19.69 34.80 6.75
N VAL A 486 20.48 33.75 7.00
CA VAL A 486 20.33 32.88 8.18
C VAL A 486 20.50 33.66 9.48
N LYS A 487 21.50 34.56 9.53
CA LYS A 487 21.73 35.44 10.69
C LYS A 487 20.55 36.39 10.91
N HIS A 488 19.93 36.88 9.84
CA HIS A 488 18.73 37.71 9.89
C HIS A 488 17.54 36.92 10.47
N PHE A 489 17.25 35.73 9.97
CA PHE A 489 16.16 34.89 10.45
C PHE A 489 16.32 34.47 11.92
N ARG A 490 17.56 34.22 12.38
CA ARG A 490 17.85 33.95 13.80
C ARG A 490 17.60 35.16 14.69
N LYS A 491 18.00 36.36 14.24
CA LYS A 491 17.84 37.61 15.02
C LYS A 491 16.37 37.96 15.26
N TYR A 492 15.49 37.62 14.32
CA TYR A 492 14.08 38.02 14.36
C TYR A 492 13.12 36.90 14.75
N GLY A 493 13.63 35.76 15.24
CA GLY A 493 12.83 34.72 15.89
C GLY A 493 12.11 33.77 14.94
N PHE A 494 12.37 33.86 13.63
CA PHE A 494 11.86 32.89 12.64
C PHE A 494 12.47 31.50 12.85
N MET A 495 13.57 31.39 13.62
CA MET A 495 14.31 30.14 13.81
C MET A 495 14.99 30.07 15.18
N LYS A 496 14.98 28.88 15.81
CA LYS A 496 15.56 28.64 17.16
C LYS A 496 16.91 27.88 17.16
N LYS A 497 17.30 27.17 16.09
CA LYS A 497 18.56 26.40 15.97
C LYS A 497 19.21 26.56 14.58
N VAL A 498 20.48 26.15 14.45
CA VAL A 498 21.20 26.06 13.16
C VAL A 498 20.60 24.90 12.36
N PHE A 499 20.31 25.09 11.07
CA PHE A 499 19.69 24.09 10.19
C PHE A 499 20.42 22.75 10.21
N GLU A 500 19.67 21.66 10.34
CA GLU A 500 20.16 20.31 10.06
C GLU A 500 19.76 19.82 8.66
N THR A 501 18.62 20.27 8.11
CA THR A 501 18.10 19.79 6.82
C THR A 501 17.63 20.92 5.86
N THR A 502 17.61 20.66 4.56
CA THR A 502 17.16 21.61 3.50
C THR A 502 15.68 21.97 3.64
N ARG A 503 14.84 21.03 4.08
CA ARG A 503 13.41 21.21 4.30
C ARG A 503 13.08 22.19 5.43
N GLU A 504 13.90 22.25 6.47
CA GLU A 504 13.78 23.25 7.54
C GLU A 504 14.10 24.66 7.04
N PHE A 505 15.09 24.78 6.14
CA PHE A 505 15.45 26.03 5.48
C PHE A 505 14.34 26.52 4.55
N GLU A 506 13.82 25.63 3.70
CA GLU A 506 12.69 25.94 2.82
C GLU A 506 11.47 26.43 3.61
N THR A 507 11.10 25.72 4.68
CA THR A 507 9.96 26.10 5.53
C THR A 507 10.16 27.49 6.16
N ALA A 508 11.38 27.80 6.62
CA ALA A 508 11.71 29.10 7.19
C ALA A 508 11.69 30.23 6.14
N VAL A 509 12.20 29.98 4.93
CA VAL A 509 12.18 30.95 3.81
C VAL A 509 10.74 31.23 3.39
N ARG A 510 9.90 30.20 3.23
CA ARG A 510 8.48 30.36 2.88
C ARG A 510 7.68 31.09 3.97
N ALA A 511 8.00 30.83 5.24
CA ALA A 511 7.38 31.56 6.35
C ALA A 511 7.79 33.04 6.39
N ALA A 512 9.05 33.35 6.10
CA ALA A 512 9.56 34.72 6.11
C ALA A 512 9.13 35.55 4.87
N PHE A 513 8.92 34.89 3.73
CA PHE A 513 8.52 35.49 2.46
C PHE A 513 7.11 35.07 2.01
N SER A 514 6.16 35.01 2.93
CA SER A 514 4.78 34.59 2.63
C SER A 514 4.04 35.49 1.61
N MET A 515 4.57 36.69 1.34
CA MET A 515 4.07 37.64 0.33
C MET A 515 4.65 37.43 -1.07
N VAL A 516 5.65 36.56 -1.25
CA VAL A 516 6.29 36.28 -2.54
C VAL A 516 5.63 35.03 -3.15
N PRO A 517 5.31 35.02 -4.45
CA PRO A 517 4.79 33.85 -5.14
C PRO A 517 5.67 32.60 -4.93
N SER A 518 5.05 31.44 -4.73
CA SER A 518 5.75 30.20 -4.39
C SER A 518 6.71 29.73 -5.47
N ASP A 519 6.36 29.92 -6.74
CA ASP A 519 7.18 29.65 -7.92
C ASP A 519 8.51 30.42 -7.90
N GLN A 520 8.49 31.68 -7.48
CA GLN A 520 9.72 32.50 -7.39
C GLN A 520 10.61 32.08 -6.22
N LEU A 521 10.01 31.55 -5.15
CA LEU A 521 10.76 31.00 -4.01
C LEU A 521 11.39 29.65 -4.34
N ASP A 522 10.76 28.85 -5.21
CA ASP A 522 11.29 27.56 -5.66
C ASP A 522 12.57 27.74 -6.48
N ASP A 523 12.56 28.70 -7.42
CA ASP A 523 13.75 29.06 -8.21
C ASP A 523 14.90 29.56 -7.32
N PHE A 524 14.57 30.36 -6.29
CA PHE A 524 15.55 30.85 -5.33
C PHE A 524 16.18 29.73 -4.52
N LEU A 525 15.37 28.82 -3.98
CA LEU A 525 15.85 27.67 -3.21
C LEU A 525 16.69 26.74 -4.07
N THR A 526 16.30 26.52 -5.33
CA THR A 526 17.05 25.71 -6.30
C THR A 526 18.46 26.27 -6.50
N ILE A 527 18.63 27.59 -6.64
CA ILE A 527 19.96 28.23 -6.76
C ILE A 527 20.83 28.00 -5.52
N PHE A 528 20.24 28.02 -4.32
CA PHE A 528 20.99 27.76 -3.08
C PHE A 528 21.35 26.29 -2.88
N GLU A 529 20.47 25.38 -3.27
CA GLU A 529 20.75 23.94 -3.23
C GLU A 529 21.86 23.58 -4.22
N GLU A 530 21.77 24.12 -5.43
CA GLU A 530 22.78 23.95 -6.48
C GLU A 530 24.13 24.52 -6.01
N ALA A 531 24.19 25.72 -5.45
CA ALA A 531 25.44 26.29 -4.93
C ALA A 531 26.02 25.57 -3.70
N ARG A 532 25.23 24.75 -2.99
CA ARG A 532 25.65 24.06 -1.76
C ARG A 532 26.05 22.60 -1.99
N TYR A 533 25.44 21.93 -2.95
CA TYR A 533 25.55 20.48 -3.13
C TYR A 533 26.01 20.04 -4.52
N SER A 534 26.14 20.95 -5.49
CA SER A 534 26.60 20.58 -6.84
C SER A 534 28.12 20.70 -6.99
N ASP A 535 28.71 19.74 -7.71
CA ASP A 535 30.15 19.66 -8.03
C ASP A 535 30.48 20.19 -9.45
N HIS A 536 29.54 20.87 -10.14
CA HIS A 536 29.80 21.42 -11.48
C HIS A 536 30.44 22.80 -11.45
N THR A 537 31.21 23.11 -12.49
CA THR A 537 31.80 24.44 -12.68
C THR A 537 30.71 25.41 -13.14
N ILE A 538 30.38 26.37 -12.26
CA ILE A 538 29.33 27.35 -12.48
C ILE A 538 29.83 28.45 -13.45
N ASP A 539 29.09 28.68 -14.54
CA ASP A 539 29.42 29.68 -15.57
C ASP A 539 28.58 30.97 -15.45
N ALA A 540 28.84 31.95 -16.33
CA ALA A 540 28.13 33.23 -16.34
C ALA A 540 26.60 33.10 -16.53
N SER A 541 26.12 31.99 -17.12
CA SER A 541 24.69 31.78 -17.33
C SER A 541 23.93 31.50 -16.03
N HIS A 542 24.57 30.83 -15.08
CA HIS A 542 23.99 30.58 -13.75
C HIS A 542 23.94 31.87 -12.92
N ARG A 543 24.92 32.77 -13.10
CA ARG A 543 24.92 34.11 -12.49
C ARG A 543 23.75 34.94 -12.98
N ASP A 544 23.53 34.99 -14.29
CA ASP A 544 22.45 35.79 -14.87
C ASP A 544 21.08 35.23 -14.46
N ARG A 545 20.96 33.90 -14.32
CA ARG A 545 19.78 33.25 -13.73
C ARG A 545 19.52 33.69 -12.30
N ALA A 546 20.55 33.69 -11.44
CA ALA A 546 20.40 34.11 -10.05
C ALA A 546 20.07 35.60 -9.89
N LEU A 547 20.65 36.47 -10.72
CA LEU A 547 20.29 37.89 -10.76
C LEU A 547 18.83 38.08 -11.18
N GLY A 548 18.35 37.30 -12.15
CA GLY A 548 16.96 37.29 -12.58
C GLY A 548 15.99 36.89 -11.45
N THR A 549 16.29 35.80 -10.75
CA THR A 549 15.46 35.31 -9.62
C THR A 549 15.45 36.30 -8.45
N LEU A 550 16.60 36.86 -8.07
CA LEU A 550 16.70 37.87 -7.00
C LEU A 550 15.93 39.15 -7.37
N GLY A 551 16.01 39.59 -8.64
CA GLY A 551 15.27 40.74 -9.15
C GLY A 551 13.75 40.52 -9.14
N ALA A 552 13.29 39.32 -9.49
CA ALA A 552 11.88 38.96 -9.45
C ALA A 552 11.31 39.01 -8.02
N ILE A 553 12.04 38.46 -7.05
CA ILE A 553 11.67 38.50 -5.63
C ILE A 553 11.63 39.93 -5.11
N GLN A 554 12.63 40.75 -5.46
CA GLN A 554 12.65 42.17 -5.10
C GLN A 554 11.44 42.93 -5.66
N GLY A 555 11.06 42.66 -6.92
CA GLY A 555 9.88 43.25 -7.56
C GLY A 555 8.57 42.82 -6.91
N SER A 556 8.46 41.55 -6.51
CA SER A 556 7.30 41.01 -5.78
C SER A 556 7.20 41.61 -4.37
N LEU A 557 8.31 41.76 -3.65
CA LEU A 557 8.36 42.43 -2.35
C LEU A 557 7.96 43.90 -2.43
N THR A 558 8.40 44.61 -3.47
CA THR A 558 8.06 46.02 -3.70
C THR A 558 6.56 46.20 -3.96
N ARG A 559 5.96 45.31 -4.78
CA ARG A 559 4.51 45.33 -5.05
C ARG A 559 3.68 44.95 -3.82
N ALA A 560 4.09 43.94 -3.05
CA ALA A 560 3.38 43.49 -1.86
C ALA A 560 3.33 44.55 -0.73
N LEU A 561 4.31 45.45 -0.68
CA LEU A 561 4.36 46.55 0.28
C LEU A 561 3.41 47.72 -0.04
N GLY A 562 2.79 47.73 -1.21
CA GLY A 562 1.85 48.78 -1.61
C GLY A 562 2.51 50.14 -1.81
N GLU A 563 3.76 50.18 -2.29
CA GLU A 563 4.27 51.39 -2.94
C GLU A 563 3.49 51.55 -4.27
N GLU A 564 2.39 52.29 -4.23
CA GLU A 564 1.84 52.93 -5.43
C GLU A 564 2.99 53.67 -6.13
N ALA A 565 2.98 53.62 -7.46
CA ALA A 565 3.95 54.27 -8.32
C ALA A 565 4.16 55.74 -7.93
N VAL A 566 5.12 56.00 -7.06
CA VAL A 566 5.76 57.31 -6.96
C VAL A 566 6.80 57.31 -8.06
N GLU A 567 6.45 57.88 -9.22
CA GLU A 567 7.41 58.46 -10.14
C GLU A 567 8.28 59.46 -9.37
N THR A 568 9.31 58.97 -8.69
CA THR A 568 10.36 59.81 -8.13
C THR A 568 11.40 59.98 -9.22
N SER A 569 11.13 60.96 -10.08
CA SER A 569 12.08 61.77 -10.82
C SER A 569 13.52 61.23 -10.88
N VAL A 570 13.84 60.58 -12.00
CA VAL A 570 15.21 60.60 -12.53
C VAL A 570 15.55 62.06 -12.85
N ARG A 571 16.22 62.76 -11.93
CA ARG A 571 17.19 63.80 -12.29
C ARG A 571 18.51 63.07 -12.50
N LYS A 572 18.84 62.81 -13.77
CA LYS A 572 19.90 63.55 -14.49
C LYS A 572 21.23 63.50 -13.73
N GLU A 573 21.95 62.39 -13.90
CA GLU A 573 23.42 62.34 -14.05
C GLU A 573 23.85 60.87 -14.16
N VAL A 574 23.50 60.16 -15.24
CA VAL A 574 24.34 59.12 -15.88
C VAL A 574 23.74 58.88 -17.27
N VAL A 575 23.88 59.86 -18.17
CA VAL A 575 23.74 59.60 -19.60
C VAL A 575 25.17 59.36 -20.10
N ASN A 576 25.39 58.20 -20.73
CA ASN A 576 26.58 57.75 -21.49
C ASN A 576 27.30 56.53 -20.93
N LEU A 577 26.64 55.36 -20.82
CA LEU A 577 27.40 54.10 -20.76
C LEU A 577 26.77 52.85 -21.38
N TYR A 578 25.62 52.97 -22.05
CA TYR A 578 25.11 51.89 -22.89
C TYR A 578 25.10 52.30 -24.35
N ASP A 579 26.28 52.34 -24.96
CA ASP A 579 26.41 52.10 -26.40
C ASP A 579 27.82 51.61 -26.74
N LYS A 580 28.09 50.34 -26.41
CA LYS A 580 29.13 49.55 -27.07
C LYS A 580 28.84 48.07 -26.86
N GLN A 581 28.22 47.46 -27.86
CA GLN A 581 28.21 46.00 -28.01
C GLN A 581 29.65 45.55 -28.31
N THR A 582 30.26 44.79 -27.41
CA THR A 582 31.53 44.11 -27.68
C THR A 582 31.24 42.75 -28.31
N LYS A 583 31.74 42.54 -29.53
CA LYS A 583 31.66 41.27 -30.28
C LYS A 583 32.59 40.22 -29.65
N ALA A 584 32.21 38.95 -29.72
CA ALA A 584 32.99 37.83 -29.18
C ALA A 584 34.43 37.80 -29.75
N GLY A 585 35.44 37.79 -28.87
CA GLY A 585 36.86 37.62 -29.21
C GLY A 585 37.84 38.71 -28.71
N GLU A 586 37.37 39.74 -28.03
CA GLU A 586 38.21 40.78 -27.39
C GLU A 586 38.28 40.59 -25.86
N PHE A 587 39.47 40.67 -25.28
CA PHE A 587 39.66 40.71 -23.83
C PHE A 587 40.30 42.04 -23.42
N VAL A 588 39.78 42.61 -22.32
CA VAL A 588 40.30 43.84 -21.71
C VAL A 588 41.20 43.43 -20.56
N ALA A 589 42.47 43.81 -20.59
CA ALA A 589 43.39 43.59 -19.48
C ALA A 589 43.04 44.52 -18.30
N ALA A 590 43.51 44.19 -17.10
CA ALA A 590 43.19 44.93 -15.86
C ALA A 590 43.64 46.41 -15.86
N ASP A 591 44.38 46.86 -16.87
CA ASP A 591 44.77 48.25 -17.09
C ASP A 591 43.83 49.02 -18.05
N GLY A 592 42.82 48.36 -18.62
CA GLY A 592 41.85 48.95 -19.53
C GLY A 592 42.22 48.89 -21.01
N SER A 593 43.34 48.27 -21.39
CA SER A 593 43.71 48.07 -22.80
C SER A 593 43.05 46.82 -23.42
N VAL A 594 42.57 46.94 -24.66
CA VAL A 594 41.85 45.87 -25.37
C VAL A 594 42.81 45.09 -26.28
N ARG A 595 42.85 43.76 -26.18
CA ARG A 595 43.66 42.88 -27.05
C ARG A 595 42.81 41.73 -27.59
N GLN A 596 43.05 41.38 -28.86
CA GLN A 596 42.29 40.37 -29.60
C GLN A 596 43.10 39.06 -29.69
N ALA A 597 42.46 37.91 -29.45
CA ALA A 597 43.15 36.63 -29.51
C ALA A 597 43.45 36.21 -30.96
N GLY A 598 44.73 36.12 -31.33
CA GLY A 598 45.18 35.51 -32.59
C GLY A 598 45.91 36.42 -33.58
N GLN A 599 46.55 37.51 -33.15
CA GLN A 599 47.47 38.27 -34.00
C GLN A 599 48.87 38.29 -33.38
N ASP A 600 49.79 37.60 -34.06
CA ASP A 600 51.21 37.46 -33.76
C ASP A 600 51.93 38.77 -34.13
N ASP A 601 52.62 39.39 -33.17
CA ASP A 601 53.58 40.47 -33.40
C ASP A 601 54.95 40.03 -32.87
N GLY A 602 55.49 38.97 -33.47
CA GLY A 602 56.89 38.91 -33.87
C GLY A 602 56.86 38.66 -35.38
N GLN A 603 57.65 39.27 -36.25
CA GLN A 603 58.98 39.81 -36.12
C GLN A 603 59.36 40.39 -37.50
N ASP A 604 60.23 41.40 -37.52
CA ASP A 604 61.14 41.83 -38.59
C ASP A 604 60.72 41.77 -40.08
N GLY A 605 60.96 42.89 -40.76
CA GLY A 605 60.63 43.07 -42.17
C GLY A 605 61.37 42.19 -43.17
N SER A 606 60.89 42.32 -44.43
CA SER A 606 61.31 41.64 -45.67
C SER A 606 60.81 40.19 -45.78
N GLY A 607 60.27 39.67 -46.88
CA GLY A 607 60.09 40.12 -48.25
C GLY A 607 59.94 38.87 -49.13
N PHE A 608 59.06 38.95 -50.12
CA PHE A 608 58.98 38.09 -51.32
C PHE A 608 58.38 36.66 -51.28
N SER A 609 57.87 36.34 -52.48
CA SER A 609 56.92 35.33 -52.98
C SER A 609 57.48 33.93 -53.27
N ILE A 610 56.61 32.91 -53.27
CA ILE A 610 55.92 32.30 -54.44
C ILE A 610 54.71 31.53 -53.93
#